data_AF-A0A9P8C4Q5-F1
#
_entry.id   AF-A0A9P8C4Q5-F1
#
_cell.length_a   1.000
_cell.length_b   1.000
_cell.length_c   1.000
_cell.angle_alpha   90.00
_cell.angle_beta   90.00
_cell.angle_gamma   90.00
#
_symmetry.space_group_name_H-M   'P 1'
#
loop_
_entity.id
_entity.type
_entity.pdbx_description
1 polymer ?
#
loop_
_entity_poly.entity_id
_entity_poly.type
_entity_poly.pdbx_seq_one_letter_code
_entity_poly.pdbx_strand_id
1 'polypeptide(L)'
;MTTESNLYLSNSPQLHWRDYLETSDSFQGFQWTYFADLSPGPLKQRAGLFLSVVDWDQLRFYTSGKKYGVDCVLLPNIGLGYNHMVRVLEFVDGTRWIARLRMPSLNGSTSDGASITAEFTTISFVVSVTDIPTPFIHAMEPKVHSLVKASFMLMDRLEGNVGMDLGMEVPSDRKASFFNEMAHIHDVIQGLAESFSIANNGPFPLCHGDFGHNNIVVNDQYQAIGVIDWETAFAAPWEVFAEFPLTLSMTPAKMDAPWNYDEHGNPKDEELLHQVLDQGLYVEAVRKAEAAAGIWDEQLISRSLQDSRRQHLITAMRLFNSGKPGWYGKLVDVFWEGEKAK
;
A
#
# COMPACT_ATOMS: atom_id res chain seq x y z
N MET A 1 -45.21 1.70 -9.15
CA MET A 1 -45.07 0.41 -8.42
C MET A 1 -43.65 -0.06 -8.68
N THR A 2 -42.63 0.59 -8.10
CA THR A 2 -42.00 0.30 -6.79
C THR A 2 -41.55 -1.16 -6.66
N THR A 3 -40.25 -1.38 -6.86
CA THR A 3 -39.43 -2.28 -6.07
C THR A 3 -37.99 -1.79 -6.13
N GLU A 4 -37.65 -0.96 -5.14
CA GLU A 4 -36.27 -0.68 -4.73
C GLU A 4 -35.66 -1.96 -4.17
N SER A 5 -34.53 -2.40 -4.72
CA SER A 5 -33.68 -3.41 -4.11
C SER A 5 -32.69 -2.73 -3.16
N ASN A 6 -33.19 -2.35 -1.99
CA ASN A 6 -32.38 -2.19 -0.79
C ASN A 6 -32.07 -3.60 -0.26
N LEU A 7 -30.82 -4.06 -0.38
CA LEU A 7 -30.36 -5.27 0.29
C LEU A 7 -29.05 -5.00 1.05
N TYR A 8 -29.23 -4.82 2.36
CA TYR A 8 -28.37 -5.21 3.47
C TYR A 8 -26.94 -4.65 3.53
N LEU A 9 -26.83 -3.43 4.05
CA LEU A 9 -25.82 -3.17 5.08
C LEU A 9 -26.27 -3.95 6.33
N SER A 10 -25.57 -5.03 6.65
CA SER A 10 -25.77 -5.73 7.90
C SER A 10 -25.39 -4.78 9.04
N ASN A 11 -26.40 -4.41 9.85
CA ASN A 11 -26.18 -3.85 11.17
C ASN A 11 -25.60 -4.95 12.07
N SER A 12 -24.32 -5.26 11.87
CA SER A 12 -23.52 -5.87 12.92
C SER A 12 -23.37 -4.83 14.03
N PRO A 13 -23.59 -5.19 15.31
CA PRO A 13 -23.35 -4.26 16.39
C PRO A 13 -21.88 -3.83 16.29
N GLN A 14 -21.65 -2.55 16.01
CA GLN A 14 -20.33 -1.93 16.05
C GLN A 14 -19.81 -2.08 17.48
N LEU A 15 -19.13 -3.18 17.76
CA LEU A 15 -18.23 -3.30 18.90
C LEU A 15 -17.06 -2.39 18.58
N HIS A 16 -17.23 -1.11 18.93
CA HIS A 16 -16.16 -0.14 18.85
C HIS A 16 -15.07 -0.65 19.80
N TRP A 17 -13.95 -1.13 19.26
CA TRP A 17 -12.81 -1.59 20.06
C TRP A 17 -12.30 -0.51 21.04
N ARG A 18 -12.63 0.77 20.78
CA ARG A 18 -12.42 1.91 21.68
C ARG A 18 -13.18 1.77 23.01
N ASP A 19 -14.32 1.08 23.04
CA ASP A 19 -15.09 0.81 24.26
C ASP A 19 -14.42 -0.27 25.12
N TYR A 20 -13.48 -1.05 24.58
CA TYR A 20 -12.62 -1.98 25.33
C TYR A 20 -11.29 -1.36 25.78
N LEU A 21 -11.00 -0.12 25.39
CA LEU A 21 -9.95 0.68 26.02
C LEU A 21 -10.47 1.35 27.30
N GLU A 22 -11.21 0.61 28.13
CA GLU A 22 -11.07 0.86 29.56
C GLU A 22 -9.59 0.67 29.85
N THR A 23 -8.91 1.76 30.20
CA THR A 23 -7.54 1.74 30.69
C THR A 23 -7.51 0.84 31.92
N SER A 24 -7.30 -0.46 31.71
CA SER A 24 -7.02 -1.35 32.83
C SER A 24 -5.69 -0.88 33.39
N ASP A 25 -5.66 -0.55 34.67
CA ASP A 25 -4.48 -0.13 35.43
C ASP A 25 -3.36 -1.21 35.49
N SER A 26 -3.41 -2.26 34.64
CA SER A 26 -2.50 -3.40 34.66
C SER A 26 -1.47 -3.43 33.53
N PHE A 27 -1.24 -2.33 32.79
CA PHE A 27 -0.14 -2.30 31.84
C PHE A 27 1.20 -2.42 32.58
N GLN A 28 1.84 -3.60 32.49
CA GLN A 28 3.04 -3.95 33.26
C GLN A 28 4.33 -3.25 32.77
N GLY A 29 4.21 -2.21 31.95
CA GLY A 29 5.33 -1.50 31.36
C GLY A 29 5.80 -2.09 30.04
N PHE A 30 6.64 -1.32 29.36
CA PHE A 30 7.20 -1.66 28.06
C PHE A 30 8.50 -2.43 28.24
N GLN A 31 8.65 -3.56 27.54
CA GLN A 31 9.85 -4.40 27.60
C GLN A 31 10.78 -4.17 26.39
N TRP A 32 10.94 -2.89 26.01
CA TRP A 32 11.73 -2.47 24.85
C TRP A 32 13.22 -2.32 25.18
N THR A 33 13.79 -3.34 25.79
CA THR A 33 15.21 -3.41 26.18
C THR A 33 16.04 -4.23 25.18
N TYR A 34 15.43 -4.74 24.11
CA TYR A 34 16.05 -5.68 23.18
C TYR A 34 17.42 -5.22 22.66
N PHE A 35 17.63 -3.91 22.39
CA PHE A 35 18.97 -3.45 22.03
C PHE A 35 19.99 -3.71 23.14
N ALA A 36 19.68 -3.41 24.41
CA ALA A 36 20.59 -3.62 25.54
C ALA A 36 20.91 -5.11 25.75
N ASP A 37 19.90 -5.96 25.61
CA ASP A 37 20.00 -7.41 25.85
C ASP A 37 20.58 -8.19 24.66
N LEU A 38 20.71 -7.55 23.50
CA LEU A 38 21.23 -8.19 22.29
C LEU A 38 22.70 -8.59 22.45
N SER A 39 22.96 -9.90 22.34
CA SER A 39 24.30 -10.48 22.34
C SER A 39 25.23 -9.85 21.30
N PRO A 40 26.56 -9.81 21.57
CA PRO A 40 27.54 -9.34 20.59
C PRO A 40 27.41 -10.07 19.25
N GLY A 41 27.45 -9.32 18.16
CA GLY A 41 27.35 -9.86 16.80
C GLY A 41 27.13 -8.77 15.76
N PRO A 42 27.00 -9.16 14.47
CA PRO A 42 26.88 -8.21 13.36
C PRO A 42 25.70 -7.24 13.52
N LEU A 43 24.55 -7.71 14.02
CA LEU A 43 23.38 -6.86 14.24
C LEU A 43 23.62 -5.83 15.34
N LYS A 44 24.22 -6.23 16.48
CA LYS A 44 24.56 -5.33 17.59
C LYS A 44 25.57 -4.27 17.15
N GLN A 45 26.57 -4.66 16.36
CA GLN A 45 27.56 -3.74 15.80
C GLN A 45 26.92 -2.74 14.83
N ARG A 46 26.09 -3.23 13.88
CA ARG A 46 25.33 -2.39 12.95
C ARG A 46 24.45 -1.39 13.69
N ALA A 47 23.70 -1.84 14.68
CA ALA A 47 22.82 -1.00 15.47
C ALA A 47 23.62 0.02 16.31
N GLY A 48 24.75 -0.37 16.90
CA GLY A 48 25.63 0.53 17.65
C GLY A 48 26.24 1.63 16.77
N LEU A 49 26.71 1.28 15.57
CA LEU A 49 27.20 2.25 14.59
C LEU A 49 26.07 3.21 14.17
N PHE A 50 24.90 2.67 13.83
CA PHE A 50 23.75 3.49 13.47
C PHE A 50 23.34 4.45 14.60
N LEU A 51 23.29 3.96 15.85
CA LEU A 51 23.00 4.77 17.04
C LEU A 51 23.99 5.94 17.18
N SER A 52 25.26 5.75 16.82
CA SER A 52 26.30 6.78 16.89
C SER A 52 26.27 7.80 15.73
N VAL A 53 25.72 7.43 14.58
CA VAL A 53 25.69 8.27 13.37
C VAL A 53 24.46 9.17 13.32
N VAL A 54 23.34 8.71 13.86
CA VAL A 54 22.09 9.50 13.90
C VAL A 54 22.27 10.73 14.79
N ASP A 55 21.89 11.89 14.26
CA ASP A 55 21.82 13.13 15.03
C ASP A 55 20.46 13.20 15.75
N TRP A 56 20.48 12.78 17.02
CA TRP A 56 19.31 12.66 17.87
C TRP A 56 18.72 14.01 18.29
N ASP A 57 19.55 15.04 18.45
CA ASP A 57 19.10 16.38 18.78
C ASP A 57 18.35 17.00 17.60
N GLN A 58 18.84 16.79 16.38
CA GLN A 58 18.15 17.22 15.17
C GLN A 58 16.84 16.44 14.95
N LEU A 59 16.78 15.16 15.31
CA LEU A 59 15.51 14.40 15.29
C LEU A 59 14.50 15.00 16.27
N ARG A 60 14.94 15.32 17.49
CA ARG A 60 14.12 15.94 18.54
C ARG A 60 13.58 17.29 18.08
N PHE A 61 14.44 18.15 17.52
CA PHE A 61 14.06 19.44 16.96
C PHE A 61 13.05 19.30 15.81
N TYR A 62 13.30 18.39 14.86
CA TYR A 62 12.37 18.09 13.77
C TYR A 62 11.00 17.66 14.32
N THR A 63 10.99 16.76 15.29
CA THR A 63 9.78 16.20 15.89
C THR A 63 8.97 17.27 16.62
N SER A 64 9.60 18.12 17.42
CA SER A 64 8.94 19.27 18.04
C SER A 64 8.33 20.20 17.01
N GLY A 65 9.02 20.47 15.90
CA GLY A 65 8.47 21.25 14.79
C GLY A 65 7.20 20.63 14.20
N LYS A 66 7.13 19.29 14.09
CA LYS A 66 5.93 18.58 13.62
C LYS A 66 4.79 18.58 14.63
N LYS A 67 5.07 18.76 15.92
CA LYS A 67 4.07 18.94 16.98
C LYS A 67 3.97 20.41 17.42
N TYR A 68 3.91 21.33 16.47
CA TYR A 68 3.63 22.76 16.71
C TYR A 68 4.57 23.43 17.74
N GLY A 69 5.81 22.98 17.83
CA GLY A 69 6.82 23.52 18.75
C GLY A 69 6.80 22.95 20.17
N VAL A 70 5.97 21.94 20.47
CA VAL A 70 5.99 21.28 21.78
C VAL A 70 7.31 20.52 21.95
N ASP A 71 8.10 20.87 22.97
CA ASP A 71 9.39 20.22 23.23
C ASP A 71 9.21 18.75 23.61
N CYS A 72 10.19 17.91 23.28
CA CYS A 72 10.17 16.48 23.60
C CYS A 72 11.53 15.95 24.00
N VAL A 73 11.59 14.90 24.80
CA VAL A 73 12.83 14.21 25.16
C VAL A 73 12.86 12.80 24.59
N LEU A 74 14.05 12.29 24.29
CA LEU A 74 14.23 10.89 23.93
C LEU A 74 14.34 10.05 25.19
N LEU A 75 13.48 9.04 25.31
CA LEU A 75 13.58 8.07 26.40
C LEU A 75 14.76 7.10 26.18
N PRO A 76 15.29 6.50 27.25
CA PRO A 76 16.49 5.67 27.18
C PRO A 76 16.27 4.33 26.46
N ASN A 77 15.04 3.81 26.47
CA ASN A 77 14.74 2.51 25.89
C ASN A 77 14.86 2.56 24.36
N ILE A 78 15.45 1.50 23.80
CA ILE A 78 15.69 1.34 22.37
C ILE A 78 15.09 0.02 21.93
N GLY A 79 13.99 0.11 21.19
CA GLY A 79 13.46 -1.03 20.44
C GLY A 79 14.35 -1.27 19.21
N LEU A 80 14.55 -2.53 18.86
CA LEU A 80 15.38 -2.89 17.72
C LEU A 80 14.76 -4.08 16.98
N GLY A 81 14.63 -3.96 15.66
CA GLY A 81 14.33 -5.07 14.78
C GLY A 81 15.49 -5.33 13.82
N TYR A 82 15.28 -6.20 12.84
CA TYR A 82 16.33 -6.51 11.85
C TYR A 82 16.70 -5.28 10.99
N ASN A 83 15.73 -4.47 10.59
CA ASN A 83 15.93 -3.32 9.70
C ASN A 83 15.75 -1.96 10.36
N HIS A 84 15.14 -1.91 11.55
CA HIS A 84 14.71 -0.65 12.14
C HIS A 84 15.20 -0.51 13.58
N MET A 85 15.55 0.72 13.94
CA MET A 85 15.75 1.15 15.32
C MET A 85 14.57 2.01 15.74
N VAL A 86 14.10 1.81 16.96
CA VAL A 86 12.89 2.44 17.49
C VAL A 86 13.24 3.22 18.76
N ARG A 87 12.87 4.49 18.81
CA ARG A 87 13.03 5.37 19.98
C ARG A 87 11.70 5.99 20.36
N VAL A 88 11.48 6.17 21.66
CA VAL A 88 10.31 6.89 22.16
C VAL A 88 10.69 8.36 22.38
N LEU A 89 9.83 9.25 21.89
CA LEU A 89 9.86 10.68 22.13
C LEU A 89 8.71 11.01 23.08
N GLU A 90 9.02 11.60 24.24
CA GLU A 90 8.03 12.05 25.21
C GLU A 90 7.96 13.57 25.19
N PHE A 91 6.78 14.10 24.90
CA PHE A 91 6.52 15.54 24.87
C PHE A 91 6.23 16.07 26.27
N VAL A 92 6.43 17.37 26.46
CA VAL A 92 6.11 18.06 27.72
C VAL A 92 4.64 17.92 28.12
N ASP A 93 3.74 17.78 27.14
CA ASP A 93 2.31 17.57 27.36
C ASP A 93 1.95 16.11 27.76
N GLY A 94 2.95 15.25 27.93
CA GLY A 94 2.78 13.83 28.27
C GLY A 94 2.46 12.92 27.08
N THR A 95 2.20 13.49 25.89
CA THR A 95 2.04 12.70 24.67
C THR A 95 3.34 11.96 24.37
N ARG A 96 3.25 10.77 23.77
CA ARG A 96 4.43 10.01 23.34
C ARG A 96 4.31 9.58 21.89
N TRP A 97 5.36 9.81 21.13
CA TRP A 97 5.50 9.31 19.76
C TRP A 97 6.65 8.33 19.66
N ILE A 98 6.61 7.53 18.60
CA ILE A 98 7.65 6.61 18.20
C ILE A 98 8.38 7.17 16.99
N ALA A 99 9.70 7.29 17.10
CA ALA A 99 10.58 7.41 15.95
C ALA A 99 11.05 6.02 15.55
N ARG A 100 10.66 5.58 14.35
CA ARG A 100 11.15 4.34 13.72
C ARG A 100 12.08 4.70 12.58
N LEU A 101 13.35 4.39 12.75
CA LEU A 101 14.44 4.77 11.85
C LEU A 101 14.95 3.55 11.11
N ARG A 102 15.21 3.70 9.80
CA ARG A 102 15.78 2.65 8.95
C ARG A 102 17.29 2.54 9.17
N MET A 103 17.75 1.36 9.59
CA MET A 103 19.17 1.04 9.68
C MET A 103 19.73 0.66 8.30
N PRO A 104 20.96 1.07 7.94
CA PRO A 104 21.61 0.70 6.67
C PRO A 104 21.65 -0.80 6.46
N SER A 105 21.41 -1.33 5.25
CA SER A 105 21.46 -2.77 4.96
C SER A 105 22.79 -3.42 5.41
N LEU A 106 22.74 -4.64 5.96
CA LEU A 106 23.95 -5.43 6.28
C LEU A 106 24.77 -5.76 5.02
N ASN A 107 24.12 -5.82 3.85
CA ASN A 107 24.74 -6.19 2.58
C ASN A 107 25.04 -4.99 1.68
N GLY A 108 24.86 -3.76 2.16
CA GLY A 108 25.17 -2.53 1.42
C GLY A 108 24.23 -2.18 0.25
N SER A 109 23.09 -2.86 0.10
CA SER A 109 22.08 -2.53 -0.92
C SER A 109 21.33 -1.23 -0.59
N THR A 110 21.08 -0.40 -1.60
CA THR A 110 20.59 0.99 -1.50
C THR A 110 19.08 1.17 -1.71
N SER A 111 18.28 0.10 -1.72
CA SER A 111 16.83 0.17 -2.04
C SER A 111 15.93 0.69 -0.89
N ASP A 112 16.48 1.49 0.03
CA ASP A 112 15.85 1.76 1.32
C ASP A 112 14.66 2.74 1.30
N GLY A 113 14.65 3.72 0.38
CA GLY A 113 13.59 4.75 0.36
C GLY A 113 12.23 4.26 -0.15
N ALA A 114 12.25 3.27 -1.04
CA ALA A 114 11.06 2.65 -1.62
C ALA A 114 10.19 1.93 -0.57
N SER A 115 10.85 1.30 0.42
CA SER A 115 10.21 0.52 1.47
C SER A 115 9.40 1.37 2.45
N ILE A 116 9.87 2.56 2.82
CA ILE A 116 9.19 3.42 3.80
C ILE A 116 7.97 4.11 3.19
N THR A 117 8.03 4.54 1.93
CA THR A 117 6.87 5.12 1.24
C THR A 117 5.74 4.10 1.08
N ALA A 118 6.07 2.86 0.70
CA ALA A 118 5.07 1.79 0.61
C ALA A 118 4.40 1.54 1.97
N GLU A 119 5.19 1.46 3.04
CA GLU A 119 4.69 1.25 4.40
C GLU A 119 3.77 2.41 4.87
N PHE A 120 4.17 3.66 4.65
CA PHE A 120 3.34 4.82 4.96
C PHE A 120 1.99 4.79 4.23
N THR A 121 2.02 4.47 2.94
CA THR A 121 0.83 4.46 2.09
C THR A 121 -0.15 3.39 2.57
N THR A 122 0.35 2.17 2.84
CA THR A 122 -0.48 1.07 3.34
C THR A 122 -1.05 1.35 4.72
N ILE A 123 -0.25 1.87 5.65
CA ILE A 123 -0.74 2.22 7.00
C ILE A 123 -1.81 3.29 6.91
N SER A 124 -1.58 4.35 6.13
CA SER A 124 -2.53 5.45 5.97
C SER A 124 -3.85 4.97 5.36
N PHE A 125 -3.77 4.06 4.39
CA PHE A 125 -4.94 3.40 3.82
C PHE A 125 -5.72 2.62 4.88
N VAL A 126 -5.07 1.68 5.59
CA VAL A 126 -5.71 0.86 6.63
C VAL A 126 -6.40 1.72 7.69
N VAL A 127 -5.73 2.78 8.16
CA VAL A 127 -6.30 3.74 9.14
C VAL A 127 -7.52 4.47 8.58
N SER A 128 -7.57 4.73 7.28
CA SER A 128 -8.66 5.51 6.66
C SER A 128 -9.92 4.69 6.38
N VAL A 129 -9.82 3.36 6.35
CA VAL A 129 -10.90 2.46 5.90
C VAL A 129 -11.27 1.37 6.88
N THR A 130 -10.49 1.18 7.92
CA THR A 130 -10.75 0.18 8.95
C THR A 130 -10.68 0.78 10.34
N ASP A 131 -11.29 0.07 11.28
CA ASP A 131 -11.10 0.33 12.70
C ASP A 131 -9.94 -0.50 13.30
N ILE A 132 -9.07 -1.13 12.48
CA ILE A 132 -7.93 -1.89 13.00
C ILE A 132 -7.00 -0.93 13.78
N PRO A 133 -6.67 -1.23 15.05
CA PRO A 133 -5.78 -0.39 15.85
C PRO A 133 -4.38 -0.28 15.22
N THR A 134 -4.17 0.79 14.46
CA THR A 134 -2.98 1.03 13.66
C THR A 134 -2.44 2.41 14.02
N PRO A 135 -1.12 2.58 14.25
CA PRO A 135 -0.58 3.86 14.69
C PRO A 135 -0.72 4.93 13.60
N PHE A 136 -1.20 6.12 13.98
CA PHE A 136 -1.23 7.25 13.05
C PHE A 136 0.20 7.74 12.78
N ILE A 137 0.49 8.12 11.53
CA ILE A 137 1.80 8.63 11.13
C ILE A 137 1.77 10.15 11.10
N HIS A 138 2.54 10.78 11.99
CA HIS A 138 2.62 12.24 12.12
C HIS A 138 3.59 12.87 11.11
N ALA A 139 4.65 12.16 10.75
CA ALA A 139 5.60 12.59 9.73
C ALA A 139 6.44 11.43 9.20
N MET A 140 7.01 11.61 8.01
CA MET A 140 7.91 10.63 7.38
C MET A 140 9.00 11.35 6.59
N GLU A 141 10.22 10.84 6.67
CA GLU A 141 11.34 11.17 5.81
C GLU A 141 11.83 9.88 5.12
N PRO A 142 11.41 9.62 3.86
CA PRO A 142 11.68 8.34 3.21
C PRO A 142 13.14 8.18 2.78
N LYS A 143 13.83 9.29 2.51
CA LYS A 143 15.28 9.31 2.21
C LYS A 143 16.05 9.71 3.47
N VAL A 144 17.37 9.45 3.46
CA VAL A 144 18.26 9.88 4.54
C VAL A 144 18.19 11.39 4.66
N HIS A 145 17.64 11.87 5.78
CA HIS A 145 17.54 13.29 6.06
C HIS A 145 18.93 13.87 6.36
N SER A 146 19.25 15.02 5.77
CA SER A 146 20.61 15.59 5.78
C SER A 146 21.11 15.95 7.18
N LEU A 147 20.22 16.40 8.08
CA LEU A 147 20.57 16.75 9.46
C LEU A 147 20.53 15.54 10.39
N VAL A 148 19.38 14.86 10.49
CA VAL A 148 19.17 13.65 11.32
C VAL A 148 20.09 12.47 10.94
N LYS A 149 20.60 12.42 9.70
CA LYS A 149 21.42 11.31 9.16
C LYS A 149 20.71 9.96 9.08
N ALA A 150 19.38 9.96 9.02
CA ALA A 150 18.60 8.73 8.85
C ALA A 150 17.31 8.98 8.05
N SER A 151 16.78 7.90 7.50
CA SER A 151 15.39 7.80 7.03
C SER A 151 14.52 7.33 8.19
N PHE A 152 13.33 7.91 8.36
CA PHE A 152 12.51 7.67 9.55
C PHE A 152 11.02 7.96 9.36
N MET A 153 10.24 7.46 10.30
CA MET A 153 8.83 7.73 10.46
C MET A 153 8.53 8.09 11.92
N LEU A 154 7.72 9.13 12.12
CA LEU A 154 7.19 9.54 13.42
C LEU A 154 5.72 9.09 13.49
N MET A 155 5.38 8.28 14.47
CA MET A 155 4.04 7.69 14.59
C MET A 155 3.56 7.65 16.04
N ASP A 156 2.28 7.38 16.23
CA ASP A 156 1.71 7.15 17.57
C ASP A 156 2.46 6.05 18.31
N ARG A 157 2.53 6.21 19.64
CA ARG A 157 2.91 5.13 20.53
C ARG A 157 1.68 4.30 20.88
N LEU A 158 1.68 3.03 20.46
CA LEU A 158 0.74 2.04 20.97
C LEU A 158 1.19 1.53 22.34
N GLU A 159 0.27 1.48 23.29
CA GLU A 159 0.52 0.96 24.64
C GLU A 159 0.44 -0.56 24.66
N GLY A 160 1.56 -1.19 24.28
CA GLY A 160 1.66 -2.65 24.19
C GLY A 160 3.10 -3.13 24.02
N ASN A 161 3.27 -4.44 24.13
CA ASN A 161 4.51 -5.15 23.84
C ASN A 161 4.33 -6.03 22.61
N VAL A 162 5.37 -6.15 21.78
CA VAL A 162 5.31 -7.06 20.63
C VAL A 162 5.65 -8.49 21.07
N GLY A 163 5.30 -9.49 20.26
CA GLY A 163 5.58 -10.90 20.60
C GLY A 163 7.05 -11.18 20.94
N MET A 164 7.99 -10.47 20.29
CA MET A 164 9.43 -10.61 20.56
C MET A 164 9.78 -10.21 22.00
N ASP A 165 9.13 -9.18 22.55
CA ASP A 165 9.32 -8.72 23.92
C ASP A 165 8.69 -9.69 24.94
N LEU A 166 7.79 -10.56 24.48
CA LEU A 166 7.03 -11.53 25.30
C LEU A 166 7.50 -12.98 25.08
N GLY A 167 8.70 -13.17 24.53
CA GLY A 167 9.28 -14.51 24.32
C GLY A 167 8.64 -15.32 23.17
N MET A 168 7.85 -14.66 22.31
CA MET A 168 7.12 -15.29 21.19
C MET A 168 6.10 -16.35 21.61
N GLU A 169 5.66 -16.33 22.87
CA GLU A 169 4.68 -17.26 23.41
C GLU A 169 3.38 -16.56 23.78
N VAL A 170 2.26 -17.18 23.41
CA VAL A 170 0.93 -16.75 23.85
C VAL A 170 0.52 -17.65 25.02
N PRO A 171 0.23 -17.09 26.22
CA PRO A 171 -0.22 -17.87 27.37
C PRO A 171 -1.45 -18.73 27.05
N SER A 172 -1.44 -19.99 27.48
CA SER A 172 -2.47 -20.98 27.11
C SER A 172 -3.90 -20.56 27.46
N ASP A 173 -4.08 -19.85 28.57
CA ASP A 173 -5.35 -19.28 29.03
C ASP A 173 -5.85 -18.09 28.18
N ARG A 174 -4.95 -17.44 27.42
CA ARG A 174 -5.26 -16.29 26.55
C ARG A 174 -5.27 -16.63 25.05
N LYS A 175 -4.85 -17.84 24.66
CA LYS A 175 -4.75 -18.25 23.25
C LYS A 175 -6.08 -18.09 22.51
N ALA A 176 -7.18 -18.56 23.09
CA ALA A 176 -8.48 -18.53 22.42
C ALA A 176 -8.92 -17.10 22.12
N SER A 177 -8.85 -16.18 23.09
CA SER A 177 -9.21 -14.78 22.87
C SER A 177 -8.26 -14.11 21.87
N PHE A 178 -6.94 -14.32 22.01
CA PHE A 178 -5.97 -13.75 21.07
C PHE A 178 -6.17 -14.25 19.63
N PHE A 179 -6.49 -15.54 19.45
CA PHE A 179 -6.73 -16.10 18.12
C PHE A 179 -8.04 -15.61 17.50
N ASN A 180 -9.08 -15.39 18.31
CA ASN A 180 -10.30 -14.77 17.83
C ASN A 180 -10.04 -13.33 17.35
N GLU A 181 -9.24 -12.54 18.07
CA GLU A 181 -8.85 -11.20 17.64
C GLU A 181 -8.06 -11.22 16.33
N MET A 182 -7.08 -12.12 16.19
CA MET A 182 -6.35 -12.29 14.92
C MET A 182 -7.28 -12.69 13.76
N ALA A 183 -8.23 -13.58 14.01
CA ALA A 183 -9.20 -13.99 13.01
C ALA A 183 -10.12 -12.82 12.60
N HIS A 184 -10.54 -11.99 13.54
CA HIS A 184 -11.31 -10.78 13.23
C HIS A 184 -10.50 -9.78 12.40
N ILE A 185 -9.22 -9.56 12.73
CA ILE A 185 -8.33 -8.72 11.91
C ILE A 185 -8.21 -9.29 10.49
N HIS A 186 -8.08 -10.61 10.33
CA HIS A 186 -8.07 -11.25 9.02
C HIS A 186 -9.38 -11.01 8.25
N ASP A 187 -10.54 -11.12 8.89
CA ASP A 187 -11.85 -10.89 8.29
C ASP A 187 -12.01 -9.43 7.81
N VAL A 188 -11.59 -8.46 8.62
CA VAL A 188 -11.59 -7.03 8.23
C VAL A 188 -10.66 -6.79 7.04
N ILE A 189 -9.42 -7.32 7.08
CA ILE A 189 -8.48 -7.20 5.95
C ILE A 189 -9.03 -7.89 4.70
N GLN A 190 -9.70 -9.04 4.85
CA GLN A 190 -10.35 -9.74 3.75
C GLN A 190 -11.48 -8.89 3.14
N GLY A 191 -12.28 -8.21 3.96
CA GLY A 191 -13.32 -7.28 3.50
C GLY A 191 -12.75 -6.14 2.64
N LEU A 192 -11.50 -5.70 2.88
CA LEU A 192 -10.84 -4.72 2.02
C LEU A 192 -10.66 -5.21 0.59
N ALA A 193 -10.58 -6.52 0.35
CA ALA A 193 -10.49 -7.05 -1.00
C ALA A 193 -11.69 -6.66 -1.87
N GLU A 194 -12.88 -6.48 -1.27
CA GLU A 194 -14.08 -5.99 -1.98
C GLU A 194 -13.94 -4.54 -2.43
N SER A 195 -13.17 -3.72 -1.68
CA SER A 195 -12.86 -2.34 -2.09
C SER A 195 -11.86 -2.27 -3.26
N PHE A 196 -11.07 -3.34 -3.45
CA PHE A 196 -10.05 -3.40 -4.50
C PHE A 196 -10.48 -4.16 -5.75
N SER A 197 -11.40 -5.13 -5.65
CA SER A 197 -11.85 -5.97 -6.75
C SER A 197 -13.37 -6.15 -6.72
N ILE A 198 -14.00 -5.88 -7.88
CA ILE A 198 -15.45 -6.01 -8.08
C ILE A 198 -15.84 -7.49 -8.25
N ALA A 199 -14.86 -8.38 -8.47
CA ALA A 199 -15.07 -9.80 -8.74
C ALA A 199 -14.00 -10.67 -8.04
N ASN A 200 -14.01 -10.67 -6.71
CA ASN A 200 -13.05 -11.42 -5.87
C ASN A 200 -13.40 -12.91 -5.64
N ASN A 201 -14.60 -13.35 -6.03
CA ASN A 201 -15.06 -14.74 -5.89
C ASN A 201 -14.91 -15.58 -7.17
N GLY A 202 -14.30 -15.01 -8.21
CA GLY A 202 -14.16 -15.63 -9.52
C GLY A 202 -15.48 -15.67 -10.31
N PRO A 203 -15.48 -16.34 -11.48
CA PRO A 203 -14.38 -17.08 -12.07
C PRO A 203 -13.19 -16.18 -12.46
N PHE A 204 -11.96 -16.67 -12.26
CA PHE A 204 -10.72 -15.98 -12.63
C PHE A 204 -10.31 -16.40 -14.05
N PRO A 205 -10.35 -15.50 -15.06
CA PRO A 205 -9.98 -15.86 -16.42
C PRO A 205 -8.50 -16.22 -16.56
N LEU A 206 -8.18 -17.06 -17.55
CA LEU A 206 -6.79 -17.30 -17.96
C LEU A 206 -6.27 -16.06 -18.68
N CYS A 207 -5.30 -15.38 -18.07
CA CYS A 207 -4.57 -14.25 -18.63
C CYS A 207 -3.29 -14.74 -19.30
N HIS A 208 -2.93 -14.15 -20.45
CA HIS A 208 -1.70 -14.46 -21.19
C HIS A 208 -0.43 -14.01 -20.44
N GLY A 209 -0.52 -12.95 -19.64
CA GLY A 209 0.61 -12.33 -18.94
C GLY A 209 1.41 -11.33 -19.79
N ASP A 210 1.61 -11.62 -21.08
CA ASP A 210 2.33 -10.76 -22.03
C ASP A 210 1.53 -10.50 -23.32
N PHE A 211 0.24 -10.16 -23.23
CA PHE A 211 -0.61 -10.03 -24.41
C PHE A 211 -0.31 -8.74 -25.20
N GLY A 212 0.20 -8.86 -26.42
CA GLY A 212 0.53 -7.74 -27.30
C GLY A 212 0.87 -8.20 -28.72
N HIS A 213 1.09 -7.26 -29.64
CA HIS A 213 1.42 -7.56 -31.04
C HIS A 213 2.66 -8.44 -31.20
N ASN A 214 3.58 -8.40 -30.23
CA ASN A 214 4.77 -9.26 -30.18
C ASN A 214 4.43 -10.76 -30.05
N ASN A 215 3.25 -11.09 -29.53
CA ASN A 215 2.81 -12.47 -29.26
C ASN A 215 1.57 -12.87 -30.08
N ILE A 216 1.13 -12.03 -31.03
CA ILE A 216 0.06 -12.33 -31.97
C ILE A 216 0.67 -12.58 -33.35
N VAL A 217 0.53 -13.81 -33.83
CA VAL A 217 0.96 -14.17 -35.19
C VAL A 217 -0.13 -13.77 -36.16
N VAL A 218 0.22 -13.03 -37.20
CA VAL A 218 -0.70 -12.57 -38.26
C VAL A 218 -0.29 -13.08 -39.64
N ASN A 219 -1.24 -13.20 -40.56
CA ASN A 219 -0.97 -13.44 -41.98
C ASN A 219 -0.73 -12.12 -42.75
N ASP A 220 -0.50 -12.19 -44.07
CA ASP A 220 -0.23 -11.03 -44.93
C ASP A 220 -1.38 -10.01 -44.99
N GLN A 221 -2.59 -10.41 -44.59
CA GLN A 221 -3.77 -9.55 -44.48
C GLN A 221 -3.97 -9.02 -43.04
N TYR A 222 -2.99 -9.19 -42.16
CA TYR A 222 -3.06 -8.82 -40.74
C TYR A 222 -4.18 -9.50 -39.95
N GLN A 223 -4.65 -10.67 -40.43
CA GLN A 223 -5.58 -11.49 -39.67
C GLN A 223 -4.80 -12.31 -38.65
N ALA A 224 -5.23 -12.29 -37.39
CA ALA A 224 -4.63 -13.11 -36.34
C ALA A 224 -4.84 -14.60 -36.64
N ILE A 225 -3.74 -15.35 -36.73
CA ILE A 225 -3.74 -16.80 -36.98
C ILE A 225 -3.34 -17.61 -35.73
N GLY A 226 -2.77 -16.96 -34.72
CA GLY A 226 -2.39 -17.61 -33.47
C GLY A 226 -1.91 -16.64 -32.41
N VAL A 227 -1.92 -17.11 -31.17
CA VAL A 227 -1.32 -16.45 -30.00
C VAL A 227 -0.25 -17.40 -29.45
N ILE A 228 0.96 -16.90 -29.26
CA ILE A 228 2.14 -17.68 -28.86
C ILE A 228 2.70 -17.14 -27.55
N ASP A 229 3.67 -17.86 -26.96
CA ASP A 229 4.42 -17.41 -25.78
C ASP A 229 3.57 -17.27 -24.49
N TRP A 230 2.88 -18.36 -24.14
CA TRP A 230 2.04 -18.48 -22.95
C TRP A 230 2.83 -18.74 -21.65
N GLU A 231 4.15 -18.53 -21.63
CA GLU A 231 5.00 -18.90 -20.47
C GLU A 231 4.68 -18.08 -19.21
N THR A 232 4.12 -16.88 -19.38
CA THR A 232 3.70 -15.99 -18.30
C THR A 232 2.21 -16.10 -17.96
N ALA A 233 1.50 -17.08 -18.52
CA ALA A 233 0.07 -17.21 -18.34
C ALA A 233 -0.32 -17.60 -16.91
N PHE A 234 -1.39 -17.01 -16.39
CA PHE A 234 -1.89 -17.22 -15.03
C PHE A 234 -3.40 -16.97 -14.93
N ALA A 235 -4.05 -17.51 -13.90
CA ALA A 235 -5.44 -17.16 -13.58
C ALA A 235 -5.46 -15.81 -12.86
N ALA A 236 -6.22 -14.84 -13.37
CA ALA A 236 -6.17 -13.46 -12.92
C ALA A 236 -7.54 -12.94 -12.44
N PRO A 237 -7.59 -11.99 -11.49
CA PRO A 237 -8.79 -11.18 -11.22
C PRO A 237 -9.31 -10.51 -12.50
N TRP A 238 -10.62 -10.26 -12.56
CA TRP A 238 -11.25 -9.57 -13.71
C TRP A 238 -10.58 -8.23 -14.01
N GLU A 239 -10.09 -7.55 -12.98
CA GLU A 239 -9.32 -6.30 -13.07
C GLU A 239 -8.11 -6.50 -13.97
N VAL A 240 -7.25 -7.46 -13.64
CA VAL A 240 -6.00 -7.69 -14.34
C VAL A 240 -6.23 -8.28 -15.73
N PHE A 241 -7.24 -9.13 -15.89
CA PHE A 241 -7.58 -9.71 -17.19
C PHE A 241 -8.07 -8.65 -18.20
N ALA A 242 -8.86 -7.68 -17.75
CA ALA A 242 -9.43 -6.64 -18.60
C ALA A 242 -8.55 -5.38 -18.72
N GLU A 243 -7.22 -5.54 -18.76
CA GLU A 243 -6.27 -4.48 -19.11
C GLU A 243 -6.17 -4.34 -20.64
N PHE A 244 -5.81 -3.15 -21.12
CA PHE A 244 -5.39 -2.99 -22.51
C PHE A 244 -4.23 -3.94 -22.85
N PRO A 245 -4.18 -4.52 -24.08
CA PRO A 245 -2.99 -5.19 -24.58
C PRO A 245 -1.75 -4.30 -24.40
N LEU A 246 -0.60 -4.89 -24.15
CA LEU A 246 0.64 -4.14 -23.86
C LEU A 246 1.02 -3.15 -24.96
N THR A 247 0.63 -3.44 -26.20
CA THR A 247 0.79 -2.54 -27.37
C THR A 247 0.01 -1.23 -27.26
N LEU A 248 -1.09 -1.25 -26.52
CA LEU A 248 -2.00 -0.13 -26.30
C LEU A 248 -1.89 0.39 -24.86
N SER A 249 -0.95 -0.11 -24.07
CA SER A 249 -0.76 0.34 -22.69
C SER A 249 -0.12 1.73 -22.66
N MET A 250 -0.67 2.61 -21.84
CA MET A 250 -0.16 3.96 -21.63
C MET A 250 0.27 4.14 -20.17
N THR A 251 1.31 4.95 -19.95
CA THR A 251 1.66 5.36 -18.58
C THR A 251 0.59 6.34 -18.08
N PRO A 252 -0.03 6.10 -16.91
CA PRO A 252 -1.01 7.02 -16.34
C PRO A 252 -0.44 8.44 -16.21
N ALA A 253 -1.21 9.47 -16.56
CA ALA A 253 -0.73 10.85 -16.58
C ALA A 253 -0.12 11.33 -15.24
N LYS A 254 -0.63 10.82 -14.10
CA LYS A 254 -0.10 11.11 -12.76
C LYS A 254 1.27 10.47 -12.48
N MET A 255 1.63 9.42 -13.21
CA MET A 255 2.92 8.73 -13.16
C MET A 255 3.91 9.26 -14.20
N ASP A 256 3.41 9.89 -15.26
CA ASP A 256 4.21 10.43 -16.36
C ASP A 256 4.71 11.87 -16.09
N ALA A 257 5.51 12.40 -17.01
CA ALA A 257 6.03 13.75 -16.94
C ALA A 257 4.92 14.80 -17.15
N PRO A 258 4.77 15.77 -16.24
CA PRO A 258 3.64 16.71 -16.27
C PRO A 258 3.63 17.64 -17.49
N TRP A 259 4.78 17.85 -18.15
CA TRP A 259 4.85 18.67 -19.37
C TRP A 259 4.29 17.98 -20.62
N ASN A 260 4.04 16.67 -20.56
CA ASN A 260 3.38 15.92 -21.65
C ASN A 260 1.87 16.22 -21.74
N TYR A 261 1.28 16.87 -20.73
CA TYR A 261 -0.16 17.13 -20.63
C TYR A 261 -0.47 18.62 -20.51
N ASP A 262 -1.65 19.02 -20.96
CA ASP A 262 -2.18 20.38 -20.80
C ASP A 262 -2.81 20.61 -19.41
N GLU A 263 -3.34 21.83 -19.19
CA GLU A 263 -3.98 22.21 -17.93
C GLU A 263 -5.29 21.45 -17.64
N HIS A 264 -5.84 20.76 -18.64
CA HIS A 264 -7.02 19.90 -18.54
C HIS A 264 -6.65 18.41 -18.43
N GLY A 265 -5.34 18.08 -18.46
CA GLY A 265 -4.84 16.71 -18.40
C GLY A 265 -4.88 15.96 -19.73
N ASN A 266 -5.10 16.65 -20.86
CA ASN A 266 -5.05 16.02 -22.17
C ASN A 266 -3.60 15.93 -22.65
N PRO A 267 -3.22 14.85 -23.39
CA PRO A 267 -1.90 14.76 -23.97
C PRO A 267 -1.64 15.88 -25.00
N LYS A 268 -0.43 16.44 -24.96
CA LYS A 268 0.05 17.46 -25.90
C LYS A 268 0.80 16.88 -27.10
N ASP A 269 1.43 15.73 -26.88
CA ASP A 269 2.25 15.07 -27.89
C ASP A 269 1.36 14.27 -28.87
N GLU A 270 1.67 14.35 -30.17
CA GLU A 270 0.90 13.67 -31.22
C GLU A 270 0.92 12.14 -31.04
N GLU A 271 2.01 11.55 -30.56
CA GLU A 271 2.12 10.10 -30.32
C GLU A 271 1.16 9.65 -29.22
N LEU A 272 1.10 10.40 -28.11
CA LEU A 272 0.16 10.11 -27.01
C LEU A 272 -1.30 10.28 -27.46
N LEU A 273 -1.59 11.27 -28.31
CA LEU A 273 -2.93 11.44 -28.88
C LEU A 273 -3.30 10.26 -29.79
N HIS A 274 -2.37 9.78 -30.62
CA HIS A 274 -2.58 8.57 -31.43
C HIS A 274 -2.84 7.33 -30.57
N GLN A 275 -2.10 7.13 -29.48
CA GLN A 275 -2.34 6.02 -28.55
C GLN A 275 -3.73 6.06 -27.91
N VAL A 276 -4.21 7.25 -27.51
CA VAL A 276 -5.59 7.42 -26.98
C VAL A 276 -6.64 7.07 -28.04
N LEU A 277 -6.41 7.46 -29.30
CA LEU A 277 -7.29 7.09 -30.40
C LEU A 277 -7.29 5.56 -30.63
N ASP A 278 -6.12 4.93 -30.60
CA ASP A 278 -5.99 3.48 -30.76
C ASP A 278 -6.68 2.69 -29.63
N GLN A 279 -6.57 3.17 -28.37
CA GLN A 279 -7.35 2.63 -27.26
C GLN A 279 -8.86 2.73 -27.51
N GLY A 280 -9.33 3.87 -28.02
CA GLY A 280 -10.74 4.06 -28.38
C GLY A 280 -11.22 3.10 -29.47
N LEU A 281 -10.39 2.88 -30.51
CA LEU A 281 -10.67 1.91 -31.58
C LEU A 281 -10.73 0.47 -31.03
N TYR A 282 -9.82 0.12 -30.12
CA TYR A 282 -9.81 -1.19 -29.50
C TYR A 282 -11.04 -1.44 -28.63
N VAL A 283 -11.45 -0.45 -27.82
CA VAL A 283 -12.68 -0.53 -27.01
C VAL A 283 -13.91 -0.79 -27.89
N GLU A 284 -14.00 -0.13 -29.05
CA GLU A 284 -15.10 -0.37 -29.99
C GLU A 284 -15.03 -1.76 -30.65
N ALA A 285 -13.82 -2.23 -30.96
CA ALA A 285 -13.63 -3.60 -31.46
C ALA A 285 -14.06 -4.66 -30.43
N VAL A 286 -13.70 -4.46 -29.16
CA VAL A 286 -14.13 -5.32 -28.05
C VAL A 286 -15.65 -5.32 -27.90
N ARG A 287 -16.29 -4.14 -27.93
CA ARG A 287 -17.76 -4.03 -27.85
C ARG A 287 -18.46 -4.81 -28.98
N LYS A 288 -17.92 -4.73 -30.21
CA LYS A 288 -18.46 -5.50 -31.35
C LYS A 288 -18.31 -7.01 -31.14
N ALA A 289 -17.16 -7.45 -30.62
CA ALA A 289 -16.91 -8.86 -30.32
C ALA A 289 -17.84 -9.38 -29.20
N GLU A 290 -18.03 -8.61 -28.13
CA GLU A 290 -18.96 -8.92 -27.03
C GLU A 290 -20.41 -9.05 -27.55
N ALA A 291 -20.86 -8.09 -28.36
CA ALA A 291 -22.20 -8.11 -28.95
C ALA A 291 -22.41 -9.32 -29.88
N ALA A 292 -21.40 -9.66 -30.71
CA ALA A 292 -21.45 -10.82 -31.60
C ALA A 292 -21.46 -12.15 -30.82
N ALA A 293 -20.79 -12.20 -29.66
CA ALA A 293 -20.80 -13.34 -28.76
C ALA A 293 -22.07 -13.43 -27.89
N GLY A 294 -22.95 -12.43 -27.94
CA GLY A 294 -24.17 -12.36 -27.14
C GLY A 294 -23.90 -12.18 -25.64
N ILE A 295 -22.77 -11.56 -25.28
CA ILE A 295 -22.42 -11.25 -23.88
C ILE A 295 -23.07 -9.91 -23.53
N TRP A 296 -24.00 -9.92 -22.56
CA TRP A 296 -24.74 -8.73 -22.13
C TRP A 296 -24.72 -8.55 -20.59
N ASP A 297 -23.87 -9.30 -19.90
CA ASP A 297 -23.79 -9.34 -18.44
C ASP A 297 -22.99 -8.16 -17.86
N GLU A 298 -22.92 -8.04 -16.53
CA GLU A 298 -22.23 -6.95 -15.84
C GLU A 298 -20.70 -6.93 -16.07
N GLN A 299 -20.11 -8.06 -16.47
CA GLN A 299 -18.68 -8.26 -16.70
C GLN A 299 -18.31 -8.09 -18.18
N LEU A 300 -18.43 -6.87 -18.70
CA LEU A 300 -17.94 -6.50 -20.04
C LEU A 300 -16.48 -5.99 -19.96
N ILE A 301 -15.61 -6.53 -20.82
CA ILE A 301 -14.24 -6.04 -21.01
C ILE A 301 -14.29 -4.59 -21.50
N SER A 302 -15.21 -4.25 -22.42
CA SER A 302 -15.35 -2.87 -22.91
C SER A 302 -15.68 -1.86 -21.81
N ARG A 303 -16.45 -2.27 -20.78
CA ARG A 303 -16.75 -1.44 -19.60
C ARG A 303 -15.50 -1.27 -18.73
N SER A 304 -14.75 -2.34 -18.47
CA SER A 304 -13.50 -2.29 -17.71
C SER A 304 -12.42 -1.43 -18.39
N LEU A 305 -12.33 -1.47 -19.72
CA LEU A 305 -11.38 -0.66 -20.50
C LEU A 305 -11.72 0.83 -20.47
N GLN A 306 -13.00 1.19 -20.29
CA GLN A 306 -13.45 2.59 -20.17
C GLN A 306 -13.28 3.17 -18.76
N ASP A 307 -13.09 2.33 -17.75
CA ASP A 307 -12.80 2.80 -16.39
C ASP A 307 -11.32 3.18 -16.28
N SER A 308 -11.04 4.46 -16.56
CA SER A 308 -9.67 5.00 -16.52
C SER A 308 -9.01 4.86 -15.14
N ARG A 309 -9.78 4.91 -14.05
CA ARG A 309 -9.23 4.70 -12.70
C ARG A 309 -8.72 3.27 -12.56
N ARG A 310 -9.54 2.30 -12.93
CA ARG A 310 -9.18 0.88 -12.93
C ARG A 310 -7.95 0.61 -13.81
N GLN A 311 -7.94 1.10 -15.05
CA GLN A 311 -6.79 0.94 -15.96
C GLN A 311 -5.51 1.54 -15.37
N HIS A 312 -5.59 2.74 -14.78
CA HIS A 312 -4.43 3.35 -14.14
C HIS A 312 -3.89 2.52 -12.97
N LEU A 313 -4.78 1.97 -12.13
CA LEU A 313 -4.39 1.15 -10.99
C LEU A 313 -3.68 -0.14 -11.45
N ILE A 314 -4.25 -0.86 -12.42
CA ILE A 314 -3.69 -2.12 -12.93
C ILE A 314 -2.33 -1.88 -13.60
N THR A 315 -2.24 -0.86 -14.47
CA THR A 315 -0.97 -0.50 -15.10
C THR A 315 0.07 -0.11 -14.04
N ALA A 316 -0.34 0.60 -12.98
CA ALA A 316 0.57 0.93 -11.89
C ALA A 316 1.03 -0.31 -11.10
N MET A 317 0.15 -1.27 -10.83
CA MET A 317 0.50 -2.55 -10.20
C MET A 317 1.50 -3.34 -11.06
N ARG A 318 1.29 -3.38 -12.37
CA ARG A 318 2.21 -4.03 -13.32
C ARG A 318 3.58 -3.33 -13.35
N LEU A 319 3.59 -2.00 -13.44
CA LEU A 319 4.82 -1.20 -13.38
C LEU A 319 5.51 -1.26 -12.00
N PHE A 320 4.75 -1.48 -10.93
CA PHE A 320 5.25 -1.59 -9.56
C PHE A 320 6.16 -2.81 -9.37
N ASN A 321 6.02 -3.88 -10.17
CA ASN A 321 6.91 -5.04 -10.13
C ASN A 321 8.40 -4.67 -10.39
N SER A 322 8.65 -3.49 -10.97
CA SER A 322 10.00 -2.91 -11.15
C SER A 322 10.48 -2.00 -9.99
N GLY A 323 9.72 -1.87 -8.90
CA GLY A 323 10.15 -1.21 -7.67
C GLY A 323 10.10 0.33 -7.69
N LYS A 324 9.12 0.95 -8.37
CA LYS A 324 8.90 2.42 -8.34
C LYS A 324 7.69 2.86 -7.47
N PRO A 325 7.72 2.69 -6.13
CA PRO A 325 6.60 3.02 -5.24
C PRO A 325 6.13 4.47 -5.29
N GLY A 326 7.00 5.42 -5.66
CA GLY A 326 6.60 6.83 -5.81
C GLY A 326 5.60 7.08 -6.95
N TRP A 327 5.51 6.16 -7.92
CA TRP A 327 4.51 6.24 -8.98
C TRP A 327 3.17 5.61 -8.54
N TYR A 328 3.21 4.55 -7.73
CA TYR A 328 2.02 3.93 -7.15
C TYR A 328 1.31 4.85 -6.15
N GLY A 329 2.04 5.51 -5.24
CA GLY A 329 1.46 6.42 -4.24
C GLY A 329 0.65 7.58 -4.85
N LYS A 330 1.18 8.23 -5.90
CA LYS A 330 0.48 9.33 -6.60
C LYS A 330 -0.87 8.94 -7.21
N LEU A 331 -1.06 7.66 -7.55
CA LEU A 331 -2.31 7.16 -8.09
C LEU A 331 -3.30 6.78 -7.00
N VAL A 332 -2.82 6.23 -5.90
CA VAL A 332 -3.65 5.90 -4.73
C VAL A 332 -4.32 7.17 -4.18
N ASP A 333 -3.59 8.29 -4.10
CA ASP A 333 -4.15 9.57 -3.64
C ASP A 333 -5.41 9.99 -4.43
N VAL A 334 -5.38 9.84 -5.77
CA VAL A 334 -6.50 10.21 -6.66
C VAL A 334 -7.67 9.25 -6.55
N PHE A 335 -7.38 7.95 -6.40
CA PHE A 335 -8.41 6.94 -6.21
C PHE A 335 -9.23 7.24 -4.95
N TRP A 336 -8.56 7.75 -3.90
CA TRP A 336 -9.14 8.01 -2.59
C TRP A 336 -9.79 9.39 -2.42
N GLU A 337 -9.33 10.41 -3.16
CA GLU A 337 -9.98 11.73 -3.19
C GLU A 337 -11.38 11.70 -3.81
N GLY A 338 -11.64 10.78 -4.75
CA GLY A 338 -12.92 10.66 -5.46
C GLY A 338 -14.07 10.04 -4.63
N GLU A 339 -13.77 9.33 -3.54
CA GLU A 339 -14.80 8.73 -2.68
C GLU A 339 -15.32 9.68 -1.59
N LYS A 340 -14.59 10.75 -1.28
CA LYS A 340 -15.04 11.79 -0.34
C LYS A 340 -16.07 12.76 -0.93
N ALA A 341 -16.45 12.59 -2.20
CA ALA A 341 -17.34 13.48 -2.95
C ALA A 341 -18.70 12.86 -3.32
N LYS A 342 -19.12 11.77 -2.66
CA LYS A 342 -20.46 11.20 -2.83
C LYS A 342 -21.27 11.20 -1.54
#